data_AF-A0A5D0N3J1-F1
#
_entry.id   AF-A0A5D0N3J1-F1
#
_cell.length_a   1.000
_cell.length_b   1.000
_cell.length_c   1.000
_cell.angle_alpha   90.00
_cell.angle_beta   90.00
_cell.angle_gamma   90.00
#
_symmetry.space_group_name_H-M   'P 1'
#
loop_
_entity.id
_entity.type
_entity.pdbx_description
1 polymer ?
#
loop_
_entity_poly.entity_id
_entity_poly.type
_entity_poly.pdbx_seq_one_letter_code
_entity_poly.pdbx_strand_id
1 'polypeptide(L)'
;MAHTPVNHPARPVYRAIGGLVGLYFVVFGVLGIIASAGNDVLAQDDTKVLGQGTNLGFSMLTILLGAAILVGTAIGRNLDVAINQWLAYALMALGLAELAFLHTDANIFNFSIMTVIVVLTLSLVLLMVGMYGKVGTDDEHEAWQKARLVL
;
A
#
# COMPACT_ATOMS: atom_id res chain seq x y z
N MET A 1 8.28 -25.06 -5.08
CA MET A 1 7.43 -24.67 -3.94
C MET A 1 7.65 -23.20 -3.70
N ALA A 2 6.61 -22.39 -3.51
CA ALA A 2 6.80 -20.99 -3.13
C ALA A 2 7.42 -20.95 -1.73
N HIS A 3 8.62 -20.38 -1.59
CA HIS A 3 9.34 -20.26 -0.31
C HIS A 3 8.81 -19.11 0.56
N THR A 4 7.56 -18.68 0.38
CA THR A 4 6.96 -17.62 1.20
C THR A 4 6.65 -18.15 2.60
N PRO A 5 7.05 -17.45 3.67
CA PRO A 5 6.78 -17.89 5.03
C PRO A 5 5.28 -18.05 5.29
N VAL A 6 4.91 -19.19 5.88
CA VAL A 6 3.54 -19.50 6.32
C VAL A 6 3.53 -19.57 7.84
N ASN A 7 2.48 -19.05 8.49
CA ASN A 7 2.33 -19.01 9.95
C ASN A 7 3.49 -18.27 10.66
N HIS A 8 3.99 -17.19 10.04
CA HIS A 8 5.14 -16.46 10.58
C HIS A 8 4.82 -15.84 11.97
N PRO A 9 5.67 -16.01 13.00
CA PRO A 9 5.40 -15.50 14.36
C PRO A 9 5.16 -13.99 14.42
N ALA A 10 5.86 -13.21 13.58
CA ALA A 10 5.72 -11.76 13.50
C ALA A 10 4.51 -11.29 12.66
N ARG A 11 3.60 -12.18 12.23
CA ARG A 11 2.40 -11.82 11.47
C ARG A 11 1.60 -10.66 12.09
N PRO A 12 1.38 -10.57 13.41
CA PRO A 12 0.67 -9.43 14.00
C PRO A 12 1.35 -8.09 13.71
N VAL A 13 2.69 -8.06 13.71
CA VAL A 13 3.48 -6.87 13.40
C VAL A 13 3.30 -6.48 11.93
N TYR A 14 3.44 -7.43 11.00
CA TYR A 14 3.22 -7.16 9.58
C TYR A 14 1.80 -6.68 9.27
N ARG A 15 0.79 -7.23 9.94
CA ARG A 15 -0.60 -6.75 9.82
C ARG A 15 -0.77 -5.33 10.34
N ALA A 16 -0.13 -4.97 11.45
CA ALA A 16 -0.14 -3.61 11.95
C ALA A 16 0.54 -2.64 10.96
N ILE A 17 1.68 -3.03 10.39
CA ILE A 17 2.36 -2.25 9.34
C ILE A 17 1.45 -2.07 8.12
N GLY A 18 0.80 -3.12 7.64
CA GLY A 18 -0.16 -3.03 6.53
C GLY A 18 -1.32 -2.06 6.84
N GLY A 19 -1.88 -2.13 8.05
CA GLY A 19 -2.89 -1.18 8.51
C GLY A 19 -2.39 0.26 8.55
N LEU A 20 -1.15 0.50 8.99
CA LEU A 20 -0.53 1.83 8.99
C LEU A 20 -0.31 2.38 7.57
N VAL A 21 0.07 1.52 6.61
CA VAL A 21 0.18 1.90 5.19
C VAL A 21 -1.19 2.31 4.64
N GLY A 22 -2.24 1.52 4.92
CA GLY A 22 -3.60 1.86 4.53
C GLY A 22 -4.08 3.17 5.14
N LEU A 23 -3.80 3.39 6.42
CA LEU A 23 -4.12 4.63 7.13
C LEU A 23 -3.38 5.83 6.55
N TYR A 24 -2.10 5.67 6.23
CA TYR A 24 -1.30 6.71 5.57
C TYR A 24 -1.95 7.18 4.27
N PHE A 25 -2.35 6.25 3.40
CA PHE A 25 -3.01 6.57 2.13
C PHE A 25 -4.32 7.34 2.33
N VAL A 26 -5.15 6.94 3.31
CA VAL A 26 -6.38 7.66 3.64
C VAL A 26 -6.10 9.05 4.16
N VAL A 27 -5.15 9.21 5.09
CA VAL A 27 -4.79 10.52 5.65
C VAL A 27 -4.23 11.44 4.57
N PHE A 28 -3.31 10.93 3.74
CA PHE A 28 -2.75 11.66 2.61
C PHE A 28 -3.86 12.14 1.66
N GLY A 29 -4.77 11.26 1.25
CA GLY A 29 -5.82 11.63 0.32
C GLY A 29 -6.87 12.56 0.93
N VAL A 30 -7.21 12.44 2.22
CA VAL A 30 -8.09 13.41 2.90
C VAL A 30 -7.43 14.79 2.95
N LEU A 31 -6.17 14.87 3.35
CA LEU A 31 -5.42 16.13 3.34
C LEU A 31 -5.29 16.70 1.92
N GLY A 32 -5.12 15.84 0.92
CA GLY A 32 -5.06 16.21 -0.49
C GLY A 32 -6.37 16.78 -1.03
N ILE A 33 -7.51 16.19 -0.68
CA ILE A 33 -8.83 16.75 -1.01
C ILE A 33 -8.98 18.15 -0.39
N ILE A 34 -8.58 18.33 0.86
CA ILE A 34 -8.65 19.63 1.55
C ILE A 34 -7.73 20.65 0.87
N ALA A 35 -6.50 20.26 0.54
CA ALA A 35 -5.51 21.15 -0.07
C ALA A 35 -5.84 21.54 -1.52
N SER A 36 -6.47 20.63 -2.28
CA SER A 36 -6.89 20.87 -3.66
C SER A 36 -8.32 21.41 -3.79
N ALA A 37 -8.94 21.81 -2.68
CA ALA A 37 -10.33 22.29 -2.70
C ALA A 37 -10.46 23.57 -3.55
N GLY A 38 -11.30 23.51 -4.58
CA GLY A 38 -11.52 24.62 -5.52
C GLY A 38 -10.66 24.56 -6.79
N ASN A 39 -9.71 23.63 -6.89
CA ASN A 39 -8.93 23.39 -8.10
C ASN A 39 -9.63 22.38 -9.01
N ASP A 40 -9.22 22.34 -10.29
CA ASP A 40 -9.66 21.31 -11.22
C ASP A 40 -9.22 19.91 -10.75
N VAL A 41 -9.99 18.88 -11.12
CA VAL A 41 -9.76 17.49 -10.65
C VAL A 41 -8.33 17.01 -10.95
N LEU A 42 -7.81 17.38 -12.11
CA LEU A 42 -6.48 16.99 -12.60
C LEU A 42 -5.54 18.20 -12.73
N ALA A 43 -5.71 19.21 -11.87
CA ALA A 43 -4.82 20.36 -11.83
C ALA A 43 -3.36 19.92 -11.64
N GLN A 44 -2.43 20.56 -12.37
CA GLN A 44 -0.98 20.36 -12.28
C GLN A 44 -0.33 21.64 -11.73
N ASP A 45 -0.72 21.99 -10.50
CA ASP A 45 -0.30 23.22 -9.81
C ASP A 45 0.74 22.91 -8.70
N ASP A 46 1.06 23.90 -7.85
CA ASP A 46 2.03 23.72 -6.77
C ASP A 46 1.45 23.06 -5.49
N THR A 47 0.26 22.43 -5.56
CA THR A 47 -0.37 21.79 -4.40
C THR A 47 0.49 20.65 -3.86
N LYS A 48 0.81 20.71 -2.57
CA LYS A 48 1.62 19.71 -1.87
C LYS A 48 0.98 19.27 -0.57
N VAL A 49 1.08 17.98 -0.30
CA VAL A 49 0.68 17.35 0.97
C VAL A 49 1.79 16.43 1.44
N LEU A 50 2.22 16.58 2.69
CA LEU A 50 3.36 15.81 3.24
C LEU A 50 4.62 15.86 2.35
N GLY A 51 4.85 16.99 1.67
CA GLY A 51 5.97 17.18 0.74
C GLY A 51 5.81 16.54 -0.65
N GLN A 52 4.73 15.80 -0.90
CA GLN A 52 4.43 15.17 -2.19
C GLN A 52 3.51 16.07 -3.03
N GLY A 53 3.73 16.09 -4.35
CA GLY A 53 2.80 16.71 -5.29
C GLY A 53 1.52 15.88 -5.38
N THR A 54 0.37 16.56 -5.44
CA THR A 54 -0.94 15.92 -5.54
C THR A 54 -1.94 16.84 -6.20
N ASN A 55 -3.09 16.28 -6.55
CA ASN A 55 -4.30 17.00 -6.91
C ASN A 55 -5.53 16.24 -6.41
N LEU A 56 -6.72 16.74 -6.71
CA LEU A 56 -7.97 16.14 -6.25
C LEU A 56 -8.12 14.68 -6.75
N GLY A 57 -7.79 14.42 -8.02
CA GLY A 57 -7.86 13.09 -8.62
C GLY A 57 -6.95 12.07 -7.94
N PHE A 58 -5.69 12.44 -7.70
CA PHE A 58 -4.74 11.57 -7.00
C PHE A 58 -5.13 11.35 -5.53
N SER A 59 -5.67 12.39 -4.89
CA SER A 59 -6.17 12.33 -3.52
C SER A 59 -7.34 11.35 -3.38
N MET A 60 -8.26 11.32 -4.34
CA MET A 60 -9.34 10.33 -4.36
C MET A 60 -8.81 8.91 -4.60
N LEU A 61 -7.86 8.74 -5.52
CA LEU A 61 -7.24 7.43 -5.79
C LEU A 61 -6.55 6.88 -4.54
N THR A 62 -5.77 7.70 -3.84
CA THR A 62 -5.07 7.28 -2.62
C THR A 62 -6.05 6.89 -1.50
N ILE A 63 -7.18 7.58 -1.33
CA ILE A 63 -8.24 7.13 -0.40
C ILE A 63 -8.76 5.74 -0.78
N LEU A 64 -9.04 5.48 -2.06
CA LEU A 64 -9.54 4.18 -2.50
C LEU A 64 -8.53 3.05 -2.23
N LEU A 65 -7.25 3.31 -2.49
CA LEU A 65 -6.16 2.36 -2.21
C LEU A 65 -6.02 2.10 -0.70
N GLY A 66 -6.03 3.17 0.11
CA GLY A 66 -5.97 3.07 1.56
C GLY A 66 -7.17 2.32 2.15
N ALA A 67 -8.38 2.61 1.67
CA ALA A 67 -9.60 1.92 2.07
C ALA A 67 -9.56 0.42 1.74
N ALA A 68 -9.08 0.05 0.55
CA ALA A 68 -8.93 -1.36 0.17
C ALA A 68 -7.99 -2.11 1.12
N ILE A 69 -6.84 -1.51 1.47
CA ILE A 69 -5.88 -2.09 2.43
C ILE A 69 -6.51 -2.23 3.82
N LEU A 70 -7.20 -1.19 4.31
CA LEU A 70 -7.84 -1.20 5.63
C LEU A 70 -8.97 -2.23 5.72
N VAL A 71 -9.82 -2.31 4.69
CA VAL A 71 -10.89 -3.32 4.59
C VAL A 71 -10.29 -4.73 4.57
N GLY A 72 -9.26 -4.96 3.76
CA GLY A 72 -8.53 -6.22 3.75
C GLY A 72 -7.99 -6.59 5.12
N THR A 73 -7.34 -5.63 5.78
CA THR A 73 -6.78 -5.79 7.13
C THR A 73 -7.86 -6.12 8.16
N ALA A 74 -9.00 -5.43 8.12
CA ALA A 74 -10.12 -5.63 9.04
C ALA A 74 -10.79 -7.01 8.86
N ILE A 75 -10.98 -7.46 7.62
CA ILE A 75 -11.57 -8.77 7.32
C ILE A 75 -10.60 -9.91 7.65
N GLY A 76 -9.31 -9.76 7.32
CA GLY A 76 -8.28 -10.79 7.52
C GLY A 76 -8.47 -12.02 6.63
N ARG A 77 -8.32 -13.23 7.18
CA ARG A 77 -8.54 -14.52 6.45
C ARG A 77 -7.71 -14.68 5.17
N ASN A 78 -6.46 -14.23 5.17
CA ASN A 78 -5.57 -14.15 4.00
C ASN A 78 -6.06 -13.22 2.87
N LEU A 79 -7.21 -12.55 3.01
CA LEU A 79 -7.64 -11.53 2.07
C LEU A 79 -6.71 -10.31 2.13
N ASP A 80 -6.27 -9.93 3.33
CA ASP A 80 -5.23 -8.90 3.54
C ASP A 80 -3.94 -9.24 2.78
N VAL A 81 -3.52 -10.50 2.82
CA VAL A 81 -2.33 -10.97 2.11
C VAL A 81 -2.47 -10.79 0.60
N ALA A 82 -3.60 -11.23 0.04
CA ALA A 82 -3.86 -11.11 -1.39
C ALA A 82 -3.94 -9.64 -1.84
N ILE A 83 -4.70 -8.81 -1.11
CA ILE A 83 -4.84 -7.38 -1.39
C ILE A 83 -3.47 -6.69 -1.32
N ASN A 84 -2.73 -6.88 -0.24
CA ASN A 84 -1.44 -6.22 -0.04
C ASN A 84 -0.43 -6.62 -1.12
N GLN A 85 -0.38 -7.90 -1.51
CA GLN A 85 0.56 -8.35 -2.52
C GLN A 85 0.24 -7.81 -3.92
N TRP A 86 -1.02 -7.84 -4.34
CA TRP A 86 -1.42 -7.28 -5.64
C TRP A 86 -1.29 -5.77 -5.69
N LEU A 87 -1.70 -5.07 -4.62
CA LEU A 87 -1.51 -3.61 -4.53
C LEU A 87 -0.05 -3.22 -4.48
N ALA A 88 0.83 -4.00 -3.86
CA ALA A 88 2.26 -3.73 -3.89
C ALA A 88 2.81 -3.75 -5.32
N TYR A 89 2.43 -4.74 -6.14
CA TYR A 89 2.84 -4.77 -7.55
C TYR A 89 2.23 -3.62 -8.35
N ALA A 90 0.97 -3.29 -8.12
CA ALA A 90 0.30 -2.18 -8.78
C ALA A 90 0.94 -0.83 -8.42
N LEU A 91 1.24 -0.60 -7.14
CA LEU A 91 1.92 0.60 -6.65
C LEU A 91 3.36 0.69 -7.16
N MET A 92 4.05 -0.45 -7.30
CA MET A 92 5.39 -0.46 -7.88
C MET A 92 5.36 -0.09 -9.36
N ALA A 93 4.41 -0.64 -10.13
CA ALA A 93 4.18 -0.24 -11.51
C ALA A 93 3.79 1.24 -11.61
N LEU A 94 2.92 1.72 -10.71
CA LEU A 94 2.54 3.12 -10.61
C LEU A 94 3.76 4.01 -10.35
N GLY A 95 4.58 3.73 -9.33
CA GLY A 95 5.76 4.54 -9.01
C GLY A 95 6.80 4.58 -10.14
N LEU A 96 6.93 3.51 -10.93
CA LEU A 96 7.74 3.52 -12.16
C LEU A 96 7.11 4.37 -13.26
N ALA A 97 5.79 4.34 -13.41
CA ALA A 97 5.06 5.22 -14.33
C ALA A 97 5.16 6.70 -13.91
N GLU A 98 5.02 7.00 -12.61
CA GLU A 98 5.23 8.33 -12.04
C GLU A 98 6.61 8.88 -12.42
N LEU A 99 7.65 8.06 -12.25
CA LEU A 99 9.02 8.42 -12.60
C LEU A 99 9.17 8.66 -14.12
N ALA A 100 8.55 7.83 -14.95
CA ALA A 100 8.63 7.94 -16.40
C ALA A 100 7.93 9.20 -16.95
N PHE A 101 6.84 9.63 -16.31
CA PHE A 101 6.01 10.74 -16.78
C PHE A 101 6.24 12.06 -16.04
N LEU A 102 7.11 12.10 -15.03
CA LEU A 102 7.30 13.24 -14.11
C LEU A 102 7.48 14.60 -14.79
N HIS A 103 8.20 14.65 -15.91
CA HIS A 103 8.50 15.87 -16.68
C HIS A 103 7.73 15.94 -18.00
N THR A 104 6.52 15.40 -18.04
CA THR A 104 5.68 15.34 -19.24
C THR A 104 4.26 15.78 -18.93
N ASP A 105 3.51 16.17 -19.97
CA ASP A 105 2.09 16.52 -19.85
C ASP A 105 1.22 15.32 -19.39
N ALA A 106 1.74 14.10 -19.49
CA ALA A 106 1.09 12.89 -18.99
C ALA A 106 1.07 12.79 -17.45
N ASN A 107 1.71 13.72 -16.73
CA ASN A 107 1.66 13.82 -15.27
C ASN A 107 0.33 14.37 -14.74
N ILE A 108 -0.78 13.77 -15.15
CA ILE A 108 -2.15 14.22 -14.85
C ILE A 108 -2.50 14.23 -13.36
N PHE A 109 -1.72 13.53 -12.54
CA PHE A 109 -1.89 13.44 -11.08
C PHE A 109 -0.94 14.36 -10.30
N ASN A 110 -0.19 15.20 -11.00
CA ASN A 110 0.70 16.18 -10.40
C ASN A 110 1.76 15.55 -9.48
N PHE A 111 2.32 14.42 -9.91
CA PHE A 111 3.36 13.71 -9.19
C PHE A 111 4.61 14.57 -9.04
N SER A 112 5.25 14.47 -7.87
CA SER A 112 6.59 15.01 -7.63
C SER A 112 7.57 13.87 -7.38
N ILE A 113 8.87 14.16 -7.39
CA ILE A 113 9.89 13.16 -7.03
C ILE A 113 9.66 12.58 -5.62
N MET A 114 9.10 13.38 -4.71
CA MET A 114 8.72 12.91 -3.37
C MET A 114 7.56 11.91 -3.42
N THR A 115 6.59 12.12 -4.32
CA THR A 115 5.50 11.16 -4.55
C THR A 115 6.05 9.81 -4.99
N VAL A 116 6.96 9.80 -5.97
CA VAL A 116 7.64 8.59 -6.46
C VAL A 116 8.34 7.83 -5.33
N ILE A 117 9.14 8.54 -4.52
CA ILE A 117 9.89 7.94 -3.41
C ILE A 117 8.93 7.30 -2.40
N VAL A 118 7.86 7.99 -2.02
CA VAL A 118 6.88 7.49 -1.06
C VAL A 118 6.15 6.28 -1.63
N VAL A 119 5.63 6.35 -2.86
CA VAL A 119 4.87 5.26 -3.49
C VAL A 119 5.72 4.00 -3.63
N LEU A 120 6.97 4.13 -4.08
CA LEU A 120 7.90 2.99 -4.17
C LEU A 120 8.29 2.44 -2.79
N THR A 121 8.48 3.30 -1.79
CA THR A 121 8.78 2.84 -0.42
C THR A 121 7.61 2.06 0.15
N LEU A 122 6.39 2.60 0.06
CA LEU A 122 5.19 1.95 0.57
C LEU A 122 4.85 0.69 -0.20
N SER A 123 5.13 0.61 -1.50
CA SER A 123 4.93 -0.61 -2.27
C SER A 123 5.84 -1.75 -1.79
N LEU A 124 7.11 -1.47 -1.50
CA LEU A 124 8.05 -2.46 -0.96
C LEU A 124 7.66 -2.89 0.46
N VAL A 125 7.25 -1.95 1.31
CA VAL A 125 6.74 -2.25 2.65
C VAL A 125 5.50 -3.14 2.54
N LEU A 126 4.56 -2.81 1.66
CA LEU A 126 3.33 -3.57 1.48
C LEU A 126 3.60 -4.97 0.89
N LEU A 127 4.59 -5.10 0.00
CA LEU A 127 5.05 -6.39 -0.51
C LEU A 127 5.56 -7.27 0.63
N MET A 128 6.39 -6.71 1.52
CA MET A 128 6.86 -7.42 2.71
C MET A 128 5.69 -7.87 3.59
N VAL A 129 4.70 -7.00 3.81
CA VAL A 129 3.49 -7.37 4.56
C VAL A 129 2.76 -8.55 3.91
N GLY A 130 2.58 -8.52 2.58
CA GLY A 130 1.96 -9.62 1.82
C GLY A 130 2.75 -10.93 1.93
N MET A 131 4.08 -10.86 1.83
CA MET A 131 4.94 -12.05 1.89
C MET A 131 4.96 -12.75 3.26
N TYR A 132 4.80 -12.01 4.35
CA TYR A 132 4.89 -12.54 5.72
C TYR A 132 3.53 -12.67 6.45
N GLY A 133 2.42 -12.32 5.80
CA GLY A 133 1.09 -12.31 6.40
C GLY A 133 0.31 -13.64 6.31
N LYS A 134 0.80 -14.60 5.52
CA LYS A 134 0.05 -15.81 5.14
C LYS A 134 -0.15 -16.78 6.31
N VAL A 135 -1.41 -17.18 6.51
CA VAL A 135 -1.81 -18.29 7.40
C VAL A 135 -2.02 -19.53 6.54
N GLY A 136 -1.47 -20.65 7.00
CA GLY A 136 -1.61 -21.94 6.32
C GLY A 136 -2.99 -22.56 6.50
N THR A 137 -3.23 -23.71 5.88
CA THR A 137 -4.37 -24.56 6.23
C THR A 137 -4.26 -25.05 7.67
N ASP A 138 -5.36 -25.60 8.22
CA ASP A 138 -5.35 -26.16 9.57
C ASP A 138 -4.29 -27.28 9.71
N ASP A 139 -4.14 -28.14 8.70
CA ASP A 139 -3.10 -29.17 8.64
C ASP A 139 -1.68 -28.58 8.68
N GLU A 140 -1.43 -27.52 7.90
CA GLU A 140 -0.15 -26.80 7.89
C GLU A 140 0.11 -26.11 9.25
N HIS A 141 -0.94 -25.62 9.91
CA HIS A 141 -0.86 -25.00 11.22
C HIS A 141 -0.53 -26.03 12.31
N GLU A 142 -1.19 -27.18 12.31
CA GLU A 142 -0.90 -28.27 13.23
C GLU A 142 0.53 -28.81 13.04
N ALA A 143 0.96 -29.02 11.80
CA ALA A 143 2.31 -29.47 11.50
C ALA A 143 3.36 -28.47 12.04
N TRP A 144 3.11 -27.17 11.86
CA TRP A 144 3.97 -26.12 12.40
C TRP A 144 4.01 -26.13 13.94
N GLN A 145 2.87 -26.30 14.61
CA GLN A 145 2.82 -26.39 16.08
C GLN A 145 3.58 -27.61 16.61
N LYS A 146 3.42 -28.78 15.98
CA LYS A 146 4.15 -30.00 16.35
C LYS A 146 5.66 -29.82 16.18
N ALA A 147 6.09 -29.22 15.08
CA ALA A 147 7.51 -28.98 14.80
C ALA A 147 8.19 -28.07 15.84
N ARG A 148 7.48 -27.07 16.39
CA ARG A 148 8.06 -26.16 17.41
C ARG A 148 8.31 -26.84 18.77
N LEU A 149 7.64 -27.97 19.05
CA LEU A 149 7.73 -28.66 20.34
C LEU A 149 8.91 -29.63 20.41
N VAL A 150 9.62 -29.84 19.30
CA VAL A 150 10.76 -30.76 19.19
C VAL A 150 12.11 -30.03 19.13
N LEU A 151 12.10 -28.70 19.20
CA LEU A 151 13.26 -27.80 19.31
C LEU A 151 13.36 -27.27 20.74
#